data_AF-A0AAD8R1T3-F1
#
_entry.id   AF-A0AAD8R1T3-F1
#
_cell.length_a   1.000
_cell.length_b   1.000
_cell.length_c   1.000
_cell.angle_alpha   90.00
_cell.angle_beta   90.00
_cell.angle_gamma   90.00
#
_symmetry.space_group_name_H-M   'P 1'
#
loop_
_entity.id
_entity.type
_entity.pdbx_description
1 polymer ?
#
loop_
_entity_poly.entity_id
_entity_poly.type
_entity_poly.pdbx_seq_one_letter_code
_entity_poly.pdbx_strand_id
1 'polypeptide(L)'
;MAKEQLDELLQGLEGSGRPYLCVVRKDNKAELAEAESRIKNGMVVEWCDQVRVLSHAAVGCFVTHCGWNSSLEAVACGVPMVCVPQMSDQRMNAWLVECEWRVGARAEVGSDDVLRAAEVRRRVEEVMQGDARVAAAEWKRAVVEALGKDGSSDHNLRAFMECITSDVQ
;
A
#
# COMPACT_ATOMS: atom_id res chain seq x y z
N MET A 1 -12.55 -2.12 -10.24
CA MET A 1 -11.40 -2.64 -11.01
C MET A 1 -11.98 -3.39 -12.19
N ALA A 2 -11.53 -3.13 -13.42
CA ALA A 2 -12.01 -3.90 -14.57
C ALA A 2 -11.59 -5.38 -14.43
N LYS A 3 -12.36 -6.31 -15.01
CA LYS A 3 -12.08 -7.75 -14.90
C LYS A 3 -10.65 -8.11 -15.33
N GLU A 4 -10.21 -7.61 -16.48
CA GLU A 4 -8.85 -7.85 -17.00
C GLU A 4 -7.76 -7.41 -16.02
N GLN A 5 -7.95 -6.24 -15.38
CA GLN A 5 -7.01 -5.72 -14.39
C GLN A 5 -6.91 -6.64 -13.16
N LEU A 6 -8.03 -7.22 -12.73
CA LEU A 6 -8.06 -8.17 -11.61
C LEU A 6 -7.39 -9.50 -12.00
N ASP A 7 -7.68 -10.01 -13.20
CA ASP A 7 -7.09 -11.24 -13.72
C ASP A 7 -5.56 -11.15 -13.79
N GLU A 8 -5.04 -10.04 -14.33
CA GLU A 8 -3.59 -9.79 -14.41
C GLU A 8 -2.95 -9.62 -13.02
N LEU A 9 -3.64 -8.94 -12.09
CA LEU A 9 -3.19 -8.80 -10.71
C LEU A 9 -3.06 -10.17 -10.02
N LEU A 10 -4.11 -10.99 -10.08
CA LEU A 10 -4.12 -12.31 -9.45
C LEU A 10 -3.09 -13.25 -10.10
N GLN A 11 -2.99 -13.24 -11.43
CA GLN A 11 -2.01 -14.03 -12.15
C GLN A 11 -0.57 -13.62 -11.80
N GLY A 12 -0.32 -12.32 -11.61
CA GLY A 12 0.99 -11.81 -11.19
C GLY A 12 1.34 -12.19 -9.75
N LEU A 13 0.39 -12.07 -8.83
CA LEU A 13 0.54 -12.48 -7.44
C LEU A 13 0.80 -13.99 -7.32
N GLU A 14 -0.01 -14.82 -7.98
CA GLU A 14 0.17 -16.28 -8.02
C GLU A 14 1.53 -16.63 -8.64
N GLY A 15 1.90 -15.96 -9.74
CA GLY A 15 3.17 -16.14 -10.42
C GLY A 15 4.41 -15.72 -9.61
N SER A 16 4.24 -14.96 -8.53
CA SER A 16 5.32 -14.66 -7.57
C SER A 16 5.67 -15.86 -6.69
N GLY A 17 4.78 -16.86 -6.58
CA GLY A 17 4.94 -18.00 -5.69
C GLY A 17 4.82 -17.67 -4.19
N ARG A 18 4.55 -16.40 -3.83
CA ARG A 18 4.42 -15.95 -2.45
C ARG A 18 2.95 -15.99 -1.99
N PRO A 19 2.68 -16.28 -0.71
CA PRO A 19 1.33 -16.16 -0.18
C PRO A 19 0.81 -14.71 -0.27
N TYR A 20 -0.47 -14.55 -0.64
CA TYR A 20 -1.10 -13.23 -0.73
C TYR A 20 -2.50 -13.21 -0.15
N LEU A 21 -2.90 -12.02 0.31
CA LEU A 21 -4.28 -11.68 0.65
C LEU A 21 -4.74 -10.59 -0.32
N CYS A 22 -5.78 -10.84 -1.11
CA CYS A 22 -6.32 -9.89 -2.07
C CYS A 22 -7.75 -9.49 -1.68
N VAL A 23 -8.02 -8.18 -1.70
CA VAL A 23 -9.34 -7.63 -1.35
C VAL A 23 -10.10 -7.29 -2.63
N VAL A 24 -11.22 -7.96 -2.88
CA VAL A 24 -12.07 -7.76 -4.06
C VAL A 24 -13.45 -7.31 -3.60
N ARG A 25 -13.81 -6.04 -3.84
CA ARG A 25 -15.07 -5.46 -3.35
C ARG A 25 -16.30 -6.20 -3.91
N LYS A 26 -17.31 -6.35 -3.04
CA LYS A 26 -18.60 -7.04 -3.30
C LYS A 26 -19.38 -6.54 -4.51
N ASP A 27 -19.15 -5.32 -4.95
CA ASP A 27 -19.78 -4.80 -6.18
C ASP A 27 -19.34 -5.58 -7.44
N ASN A 28 -18.30 -6.41 -7.30
CA ASN A 28 -17.79 -7.34 -8.32
C ASN A 28 -18.01 -8.81 -7.87
N LYS A 29 -19.27 -9.21 -7.59
CA LYS A 29 -19.57 -10.55 -7.04
C LYS A 29 -19.12 -11.71 -7.95
N ALA A 30 -19.28 -11.54 -9.26
CA ALA A 30 -18.89 -12.57 -10.22
C ALA A 30 -17.36 -12.75 -10.23
N GLU A 31 -16.65 -11.63 -10.20
CA GLU A 31 -15.20 -11.57 -10.16
C GLU A 31 -14.64 -12.11 -8.84
N LEU A 32 -15.30 -11.83 -7.71
CA LEU A 32 -14.94 -12.38 -6.41
C LEU A 32 -15.03 -13.92 -6.41
N ALA A 33 -16.16 -14.47 -6.86
CA ALA A 33 -16.37 -15.93 -6.90
C ALA A 33 -15.42 -16.62 -7.90
N GLU A 34 -15.19 -16.00 -9.06
CA GLU A 34 -14.23 -16.50 -10.05
C GLU A 34 -12.80 -16.50 -9.47
N ALA A 35 -12.39 -15.41 -8.82
CA ALA A 35 -11.09 -15.30 -8.17
C ALA A 35 -10.92 -16.38 -7.09
N GLU A 36 -11.88 -16.52 -6.17
CA GLU A 36 -11.85 -17.54 -5.11
C GLU A 36 -11.66 -18.95 -5.66
N SER A 37 -12.28 -19.27 -6.81
CA SER A 37 -12.19 -20.60 -7.43
C SER A 37 -10.84 -20.92 -8.10
N ARG A 38 -10.03 -19.89 -8.41
CA ARG A 38 -8.80 -20.02 -9.22
C ARG A 38 -7.50 -19.95 -8.39
N ILE A 39 -7.57 -19.43 -7.17
CA ILE A 39 -6.41 -19.17 -6.31
C ILE A 39 -5.88 -20.48 -5.72
N LYS A 40 -4.55 -20.66 -5.69
CA LYS A 40 -3.92 -21.85 -5.10
C LYS A 40 -3.08 -21.53 -3.87
N ASN A 41 -2.40 -20.38 -3.85
CA ASN A 41 -1.50 -20.00 -2.76
C ASN A 41 -1.88 -18.67 -2.08
N GLY A 42 -3.12 -18.21 -2.19
CA GLY A 42 -3.59 -16.98 -1.57
C GLY A 42 -4.98 -17.07 -0.95
N MET A 43 -5.46 -15.95 -0.46
CA MET A 43 -6.84 -15.75 0.01
C MET A 43 -7.43 -14.53 -0.68
N VAL A 44 -8.68 -14.63 -1.13
CA VAL A 44 -9.46 -13.49 -1.57
C VAL A 44 -10.58 -13.24 -0.56
N VAL A 45 -10.75 -11.98 -0.20
CA VAL A 45 -11.77 -11.53 0.74
C VAL A 45 -12.44 -10.28 0.20
N GLU A 46 -13.66 -10.02 0.64
CA GLU A 46 -14.37 -8.81 0.26
C GLU A 46 -13.84 -7.54 0.96
N TRP A 47 -13.44 -7.72 2.21
CA TRP A 47 -13.03 -6.64 3.10
C TRP A 47 -12.04 -7.19 4.12
N CYS A 48 -11.12 -6.33 4.56
CA CYS A 48 -10.24 -6.60 5.68
C CYS A 48 -10.03 -5.33 6.49
N ASP A 49 -9.69 -5.49 7.77
CA ASP A 49 -9.14 -4.41 8.58
C ASP A 49 -7.70 -4.15 8.12
N GLN A 50 -7.53 -3.18 7.21
CA GLN A 50 -6.26 -2.93 6.53
C GLN A 50 -5.13 -2.65 7.52
N VAL A 51 -5.36 -1.84 8.56
CA VAL A 51 -4.34 -1.52 9.56
C VAL A 51 -3.93 -2.76 10.34
N ARG A 52 -4.89 -3.62 10.74
CA ARG A 52 -4.55 -4.89 11.41
C ARG A 52 -3.78 -5.85 10.50
N VAL A 53 -4.13 -5.90 9.22
CA VAL A 53 -3.38 -6.70 8.22
C VAL A 53 -1.96 -6.16 8.06
N LEU A 54 -1.80 -4.86 7.80
CA LEU A 54 -0.49 -4.21 7.63
C LEU A 54 0.38 -4.30 8.88
N SER A 55 -0.22 -4.33 10.08
CA SER A 55 0.51 -4.51 11.34
C SER A 55 0.99 -5.94 11.57
N HIS A 56 0.52 -6.91 10.79
CA HIS A 56 0.84 -8.32 10.99
C HIS A 56 2.23 -8.66 10.42
N ALA A 57 3.07 -9.34 11.20
CA ALA A 57 4.46 -9.65 10.84
C ALA A 57 4.64 -10.51 9.57
N ALA A 58 3.59 -11.24 9.15
CA ALA A 58 3.60 -12.01 7.91
C ALA A 58 3.47 -11.16 6.64
N VAL A 59 3.04 -9.90 6.76
CA VAL A 59 2.91 -9.01 5.60
C VAL A 59 4.27 -8.42 5.25
N GLY A 60 4.79 -8.81 4.08
CA GLY A 60 6.07 -8.33 3.57
C GLY A 60 5.97 -7.19 2.55
N CYS A 61 4.83 -7.07 1.87
CA CYS A 61 4.62 -6.09 0.81
C CYS A 61 3.13 -5.77 0.67
N PHE A 62 2.81 -4.53 0.36
CA PHE A 62 1.46 -4.05 0.10
C PHE A 62 1.33 -3.56 -1.34
N VAL A 63 0.53 -4.26 -2.15
CA VAL A 63 0.14 -3.77 -3.48
C VAL A 63 -1.03 -2.81 -3.31
N THR A 64 -0.84 -1.55 -3.66
CA THR A 64 -1.77 -0.46 -3.35
C THR A 64 -1.95 0.50 -4.52
N HIS A 65 -3.11 1.15 -4.57
CA HIS A 65 -3.34 2.26 -5.50
C HIS A 65 -2.69 3.58 -5.03
N CYS A 66 -2.00 3.59 -3.89
CA CYS A 66 -1.28 4.74 -3.34
C CYS A 66 -2.21 5.92 -2.98
N GLY A 67 -3.43 5.63 -2.52
CA GLY A 67 -4.28 6.62 -1.85
C GLY A 67 -3.63 7.06 -0.55
N TRP A 68 -3.73 8.35 -0.21
CA TRP A 68 -2.94 8.96 0.87
C TRP A 68 -3.06 8.23 2.22
N ASN A 69 -4.28 7.90 2.65
CA ASN A 69 -4.51 7.19 3.91
C ASN A 69 -3.81 5.82 3.92
N SER A 70 -4.02 5.00 2.88
CA SER A 70 -3.41 3.68 2.78
C SER A 70 -1.88 3.75 2.70
N SER A 71 -1.33 4.77 2.04
CA SER A 71 0.11 5.01 2.00
C SER A 71 0.66 5.34 3.38
N LEU A 72 0.01 6.24 4.13
CA LEU A 72 0.42 6.58 5.50
C LEU A 72 0.32 5.40 6.46
N GLU A 73 -0.74 4.59 6.36
CA GLU A 73 -0.88 3.36 7.16
C GLU A 73 0.26 2.37 6.89
N ALA A 74 0.62 2.17 5.61
CA ALA A 74 1.74 1.29 5.23
C ALA A 74 3.09 1.82 5.76
N VAL A 75 3.34 3.12 5.62
CA VAL A 75 4.55 3.78 6.15
C VAL A 75 4.61 3.65 7.68
N ALA A 76 3.51 3.93 8.38
CA ALA A 76 3.42 3.81 9.84
C ALA A 76 3.59 2.35 10.32
N CYS A 77 3.13 1.37 9.53
CA CYS A 77 3.33 -0.05 9.81
C CYS A 77 4.74 -0.55 9.44
N GLY A 78 5.49 0.21 8.64
CA GLY A 78 6.79 -0.18 8.08
C GLY A 78 6.68 -1.26 7.01
N VAL A 79 5.62 -1.20 6.20
CA VAL A 79 5.34 -2.14 5.12
C VAL A 79 5.71 -1.52 3.77
N PRO A 80 6.64 -2.15 3.02
CA PRO A 80 6.98 -1.73 1.67
C PRO A 80 5.80 -1.82 0.69
N MET A 81 5.82 -1.01 -0.36
CA MET A 81 4.70 -0.89 -1.29
C MET A 81 5.06 -1.21 -2.75
N VAL A 82 4.16 -1.89 -3.45
CA VAL A 82 4.09 -1.87 -4.92
C VAL A 82 2.96 -0.93 -5.30
N CYS A 83 3.30 0.14 -6.00
CA CYS A 83 2.39 1.23 -6.30
C CYS A 83 1.72 1.07 -7.68
N VAL A 84 0.40 0.94 -7.70
CA VAL A 84 -0.46 0.80 -8.89
C VAL A 84 -1.50 1.94 -8.94
N PRO A 85 -1.07 3.19 -9.16
CA PRO A 85 -1.96 4.34 -9.10
C PRO A 85 -3.04 4.28 -10.19
N GLN A 86 -4.28 4.65 -9.85
CA GLN A 86 -5.44 4.58 -10.74
C GLN A 86 -5.99 5.97 -11.11
N MET A 87 -6.00 6.92 -10.17
CA MET A 87 -6.64 8.23 -10.40
C MET A 87 -6.11 9.34 -9.48
N SER A 88 -6.46 10.60 -9.77
CA SER A 88 -6.20 11.76 -8.90
C SER A 88 -4.69 11.95 -8.60
N ASP A 89 -4.37 12.23 -7.35
CA ASP A 89 -3.07 12.46 -6.74
C ASP A 89 -2.26 11.17 -6.53
N GLN A 90 -2.84 10.00 -6.77
CA GLN A 90 -2.20 8.70 -6.53
C GLN A 90 -0.87 8.54 -7.29
N ARG A 91 -0.75 9.14 -8.48
CA ARG A 91 0.51 9.13 -9.25
C ARG A 91 1.62 9.91 -8.56
N MET A 92 1.27 11.02 -7.90
CA MET A 92 2.22 11.80 -7.09
C MET A 92 2.57 11.06 -5.81
N ASN A 93 1.60 10.45 -5.14
CA ASN A 93 1.85 9.63 -3.97
C ASN A 93 2.75 8.44 -4.30
N ALA A 94 2.56 7.79 -5.45
CA ALA A 94 3.45 6.74 -5.94
C ALA A 94 4.88 7.24 -6.19
N TRP A 95 5.03 8.47 -6.70
CA TRP A 95 6.34 9.11 -6.85
C TRP A 95 7.01 9.37 -5.49
N LEU A 96 6.27 9.81 -4.46
CA LEU A 96 6.80 9.95 -3.11
C LEU A 96 7.28 8.62 -2.55
N VAL A 97 6.47 7.56 -2.68
CA VAL A 97 6.81 6.20 -2.24
C VAL A 97 8.10 5.68 -2.89
N GLU A 98 8.24 5.87 -4.20
CA GLU A 98 9.35 5.37 -5.00
C GLU A 98 10.62 6.23 -4.86
N CYS A 99 10.50 7.55 -5.08
CA CYS A 99 11.66 8.43 -5.25
C CYS A 99 12.09 9.10 -3.94
N GLU A 100 11.13 9.58 -3.14
CA GLU A 100 11.43 10.38 -1.94
C GLU A 100 11.64 9.49 -0.72
N TRP A 101 10.66 8.64 -0.41
CA TRP A 101 10.68 7.78 0.77
C TRP A 101 11.46 6.49 0.54
N ARG A 102 11.57 6.04 -0.72
CA ARG A 102 12.24 4.80 -1.14
C ARG A 102 11.68 3.56 -0.45
N VAL A 103 10.39 3.58 -0.09
CA VAL A 103 9.69 2.49 0.61
C VAL A 103 8.92 1.58 -0.35
N GLY A 104 9.19 1.66 -1.64
CA GLY A 104 8.48 0.88 -2.64
C GLY A 104 8.91 1.17 -4.06
N ALA A 105 8.20 0.56 -5.01
CA ALA A 105 8.39 0.77 -6.44
C ALA A 105 7.05 1.02 -7.12
N ARG A 106 7.05 1.84 -8.16
CA ARG A 106 5.85 2.06 -8.99
C ARG A 106 5.82 1.04 -10.12
N ALA A 107 4.65 0.45 -10.34
CA ALA A 107 4.41 -0.46 -11.44
C ALA A 107 4.26 0.31 -12.76
N GLU A 108 4.87 -0.21 -13.82
CA GLU A 108 4.71 0.29 -15.17
C GLU A 108 3.42 -0.25 -15.81
N VAL A 109 2.62 0.65 -16.38
CA VAL A 109 1.35 0.31 -17.02
C VAL A 109 1.47 0.55 -18.52
N GLY A 110 0.90 -0.35 -19.32
CA GLY A 110 0.90 -0.24 -20.78
C GLY A 110 0.09 0.96 -21.29
N SER A 111 0.16 1.23 -22.60
CA SER A 111 -0.61 2.30 -23.24
C SER A 111 -2.13 2.07 -23.21
N ASP A 112 -2.55 0.85 -22.91
CA ASP A 112 -3.93 0.41 -22.71
C ASP A 112 -4.42 0.60 -21.26
N ASP A 113 -3.59 1.17 -20.39
CA ASP A 113 -3.84 1.36 -18.96
C ASP A 113 -4.05 0.03 -18.19
N VAL A 114 -3.58 -1.09 -18.75
CA VAL A 114 -3.65 -2.42 -18.12
C VAL A 114 -2.33 -2.76 -17.46
N LEU A 115 -2.38 -3.10 -16.17
CA LEU A 115 -1.23 -3.65 -15.45
C LEU A 115 -1.08 -5.12 -15.82
N ARG A 116 0.08 -5.50 -16.34
CA ARG A 116 0.34 -6.89 -16.73
C ARG A 116 0.87 -7.72 -15.55
N ALA A 117 0.50 -9.00 -15.51
CA ALA A 117 0.90 -9.96 -14.49
C ALA A 117 2.42 -10.08 -14.34
N ALA A 118 3.14 -10.00 -15.46
CA ALA A 118 4.59 -10.00 -15.47
C ALA A 118 5.18 -8.82 -14.68
N GLU A 119 4.54 -7.65 -14.77
CA GLU A 119 4.97 -6.45 -14.04
C GLU A 119 4.67 -6.56 -12.55
N VAL A 120 3.46 -7.02 -12.19
CA VAL A 120 3.10 -7.29 -10.78
C VAL A 120 4.14 -8.20 -10.14
N ARG A 121 4.45 -9.32 -10.80
CA ARG A 121 5.45 -10.28 -10.31
C ARG A 121 6.83 -9.63 -10.16
N ARG A 122 7.29 -8.88 -11.18
CA ARG A 122 8.60 -8.21 -11.17
C ARG A 122 8.71 -7.27 -9.98
N ARG A 123 7.71 -6.39 -9.80
CA ARG A 123 7.72 -5.36 -8.75
C ARG A 123 7.55 -5.95 -7.35
N VAL A 124 6.71 -6.97 -7.18
CA VAL A 124 6.60 -7.70 -5.91
C VAL A 124 7.94 -8.32 -5.54
N GLU A 125 8.63 -8.96 -6.49
CA GLU A 125 9.92 -9.58 -6.18
C GLU A 125 11.01 -8.56 -5.85
N GLU A 126 11.07 -7.46 -6.62
CA GLU A 126 11.97 -6.35 -6.36
C GLU A 126 11.76 -5.73 -4.97
N VAL A 127 10.52 -5.42 -4.61
CA VAL A 127 10.20 -4.82 -3.31
C VAL A 127 10.48 -5.79 -2.15
N MET A 128 10.21 -7.08 -2.35
CA MET A 128 10.44 -8.11 -1.32
C MET A 128 11.92 -8.47 -1.12
N GLN A 129 12.78 -8.25 -2.12
CA GLN A 129 14.22 -8.55 -2.06
C GLN A 129 15.10 -7.31 -1.89
N GLY A 130 14.58 -6.11 -2.18
CA GLY A 130 15.34 -4.87 -2.21
C GLY A 130 15.38 -4.11 -0.87
N ASP A 131 15.98 -2.92 -0.94
CA ASP A 131 16.21 -2.06 0.22
C ASP A 131 14.95 -1.33 0.73
N ALA A 132 13.82 -1.45 0.02
CA ALA A 132 12.55 -0.84 0.40
C ALA A 132 12.11 -1.24 1.81
N ARG A 133 12.47 -2.46 2.26
CA ARG A 133 12.20 -2.93 3.62
C ARG A 133 13.03 -2.21 4.69
N VAL A 134 14.26 -1.83 4.37
CA VAL A 134 15.12 -1.06 5.27
C VAL A 134 14.55 0.35 5.43
N ALA A 135 14.25 1.02 4.30
CA ALA A 135 13.64 2.34 4.29
C ALA A 135 12.29 2.34 5.03
N ALA A 136 11.43 1.34 4.81
CA ALA A 136 10.14 1.24 5.49
C ALA A 136 10.31 1.10 7.01
N ALA A 137 11.31 0.36 7.48
CA ALA A 137 11.61 0.25 8.89
C ALA A 137 12.15 1.56 9.50
N GLU A 138 12.93 2.33 8.75
CA GLU A 138 13.40 3.66 9.16
C GLU A 138 12.25 4.66 9.27
N TRP A 139 11.38 4.71 8.26
CA TRP A 139 10.19 5.54 8.29
C TRP A 139 9.23 5.18 9.42
N LYS A 140 9.04 3.89 9.71
CA LYS A 140 8.26 3.46 10.87
C LYS A 140 8.81 4.04 12.18
N ARG A 141 10.14 4.04 12.36
CA ARG A 141 10.76 4.65 13.55
C ARG A 141 10.53 6.15 13.58
N ALA A 142 10.72 6.84 12.45
CA ALA A 142 10.48 8.28 12.34
C ALA A 142 9.03 8.66 12.66
N VAL A 143 8.06 7.85 12.21
CA VAL A 143 6.63 8.03 12.54
C VAL A 143 6.39 7.87 14.04
N VAL A 144 6.95 6.81 14.66
CA VAL A 144 6.81 6.58 16.11
C VAL A 144 7.43 7.74 16.92
N GLU A 145 8.58 8.25 16.50
CA GLU A 145 9.23 9.39 17.14
C GLU A 145 8.41 10.68 16.99
N ALA A 146 7.93 10.98 15.78
CA ALA A 146 7.14 12.18 15.51
C ALA A 146 5.81 12.22 16.28
N LEU A 147 5.17 11.05 16.46
CA LEU A 147 3.91 10.89 17.19
C LEU A 147 4.10 10.68 18.70
N GLY A 148 5.33 10.44 19.15
CA GLY A 148 5.65 10.26 20.56
C GLY A 148 5.38 11.52 21.38
N LYS A 149 5.35 11.37 22.70
CA LYS A 149 5.29 12.53 23.61
C LYS A 149 6.48 13.45 23.33
N ASP A 150 6.21 14.73 23.17
CA ASP A 150 7.22 15.75 22.83
C ASP A 150 7.87 15.51 21.43
N GLY A 151 7.20 14.73 20.58
CA GLY A 151 7.55 14.52 19.18
C GLY A 151 7.11 15.70 18.30
N SER A 152 7.62 15.75 17.06
CA SER A 152 7.38 16.89 16.16
C SER A 152 5.90 17.09 15.81
N SER A 153 5.13 16.02 15.61
CA SER A 153 3.69 16.13 15.34
C SER A 153 2.89 16.51 16.59
N ASP A 154 3.29 16.02 17.77
CA ASP A 154 2.70 16.43 19.06
C ASP A 154 2.92 17.93 19.31
N HIS A 155 4.15 18.42 19.11
CA HIS A 155 4.46 19.85 19.19
C HIS A 155 3.64 20.70 18.22
N ASN A 156 3.58 20.29 16.95
CA ASN A 156 2.83 21.03 15.93
C ASN A 156 1.34 21.10 16.27
N LEU A 157 0.76 20.01 16.78
CA LEU A 157 -0.64 19.99 17.18
C LEU A 157 -0.89 20.89 18.40
N ARG A 158 -0.01 20.86 19.41
CA ARG A 158 -0.12 21.75 20.59
C ARG A 158 0.02 23.22 20.21
N ALA A 159 1.02 23.56 19.40
CA ALA A 159 1.20 24.93 18.91
C ALA A 159 -0.03 25.42 18.13
N PHE A 160 -0.63 24.55 17.31
CA PHE A 160 -1.89 24.85 16.64
C PHE A 160 -3.03 25.11 17.64
N MET A 161 -3.20 24.25 18.66
CA MET A 161 -4.22 24.42 19.70
C MET A 161 -4.03 25.71 20.50
N GLU A 162 -2.80 26.05 20.85
CA GLU A 162 -2.47 27.29 21.56
C GLU A 162 -2.84 28.52 20.72
N CYS A 163 -2.48 28.52 19.42
CA CYS A 163 -2.79 29.62 18.50
C CYS A 163 -4.31 29.89 18.40
N ILE A 164 -5.12 28.85 18.22
CA ILE A 164 -6.58 29.02 18.07
C ILE A 164 -7.30 29.31 19.40
N THR A 165 -6.67 29.05 20.53
CA THR A 165 -7.24 29.35 21.86
C THR A 165 -6.79 30.70 22.40
N SER A 166 -5.67 31.25 21.94
CA SER A 166 -5.24 32.61 22.27
C SER A 166 -6.09 33.70 21.60
N ASP A 167 -6.74 33.41 20.47
CA ASP A 167 -7.59 34.36 19.73
C ASP A 167 -9.04 34.47 20.27
N VAL A 168 -9.35 33.83 21.40
CA VAL A 168 -10.69 33.82 22.04
C VAL A 168 -10.73 34.68 23.33
N GLN A 169 -9.75 35.56 23.54
CA GLN A 169 -9.76 36.60 24.59
C GLN A 169 -9.94 38.00 23.99
#